data_AF-A0A527VML7-F1
#
_entry.id   AF-A0A527VML7-F1
#
_cell.length_a   1.000
_cell.length_b   1.000
_cell.length_c   1.000
_cell.angle_alpha   90.00
_cell.angle_beta   90.00
_cell.angle_gamma   90.00
#
_symmetry.space_group_name_H-M   'P 1'
#
loop_
_entity.id
_entity.type
_entity.pdbx_description
1 polymer ?
#
loop_
_entity_poly.entity_id
_entity_poly.type
_entity_poly.pdbx_seq_one_letter_code
_entity_poly.pdbx_strand_id
1 'polypeptide(L)'
;AAPRSAYVGIDNRVAGRTAALLMGRFLGGRTGHLAMVVGSRSYRGHEEREMGFRSVLSEEFPNLTVSSAVEINDEPDASYR
;
A
#
# COMPACT_ATOMS: atom_id res chain seq x y z
N ALA A 1 -17.12 -22.01 -17.61
CA ALA A 1 -17.10 -20.64 -17.06
C ALA A 1 -16.87 -19.66 -18.20
N ALA A 2 -17.70 -18.63 -18.35
CA ALA A 2 -17.42 -17.58 -19.34
C ALA A 2 -16.21 -16.75 -18.87
N PRO A 3 -15.23 -16.46 -19.73
CA PRO A 3 -14.09 -15.62 -19.36
C PRO A 3 -14.55 -14.17 -19.09
N ARG A 4 -13.93 -13.51 -18.11
CA ARG A 4 -14.16 -12.08 -17.83
C ARG A 4 -13.90 -11.24 -19.10
N SER A 5 -14.87 -10.41 -19.50
CA SER A 5 -14.77 -9.61 -20.74
C SER A 5 -13.98 -8.31 -20.56
N ALA A 6 -14.08 -7.67 -19.39
CA ALA A 6 -13.33 -6.45 -19.04
C ALA A 6 -13.29 -6.26 -17.51
N TYR A 7 -12.39 -5.40 -17.04
CA TYR A 7 -12.32 -4.94 -15.66
C TYR A 7 -12.44 -3.42 -15.64
N VAL A 8 -13.37 -2.90 -14.83
CA VAL A 8 -13.49 -1.46 -14.54
C VAL A 8 -13.26 -1.30 -13.05
N GLY A 9 -12.25 -0.51 -12.70
CA GLY A 9 -11.85 -0.33 -11.31
C GLY A 9 -10.73 0.68 -11.17
N ILE A 10 -10.29 0.87 -9.94
CA ILE A 10 -9.22 1.81 -9.60
C ILE A 10 -7.89 1.27 -10.12
N ASP A 11 -7.06 2.17 -10.66
CA ASP A 11 -5.64 1.89 -10.85
C ASP A 11 -4.97 1.81 -9.47
N ASN A 12 -4.76 0.58 -9.00
CA ASN A 12 -4.22 0.30 -7.68
C ASN A 12 -2.80 0.84 -7.51
N ARG A 13 -2.00 0.88 -8.60
CA ARG A 13 -0.66 1.45 -8.56
C ARG A 13 -0.71 2.93 -8.27
N VAL A 14 -1.55 3.67 -9.01
CA VAL A 14 -1.73 5.11 -8.82
C VAL A 14 -2.30 5.39 -7.43
N ALA A 15 -3.27 4.61 -6.96
CA ALA A 15 -3.81 4.75 -5.61
C ALA A 15 -2.73 4.62 -4.52
N GLY A 16 -1.82 3.63 -4.65
CA GLY A 16 -0.67 3.48 -3.76
C GLY A 16 0.27 4.68 -3.79
N ARG A 17 0.58 5.19 -4.99
CA ARG A 17 1.41 6.40 -5.16
C ARG A 17 0.77 7.62 -4.48
N THR A 18 -0.53 7.82 -4.65
CA THR A 18 -1.26 8.92 -4.00
C THR A 18 -1.19 8.84 -2.48
N ALA A 19 -1.35 7.66 -1.90
CA ALA A 19 -1.24 7.48 -0.45
C ALA A 19 0.16 7.82 0.08
N ALA A 20 1.22 7.41 -0.61
CA ALA A 20 2.60 7.75 -0.22
C ALA A 20 2.88 9.26 -0.30
N LEU A 21 2.38 9.94 -1.33
CA LEU A 21 2.48 11.40 -1.47
C LEU A 21 1.82 12.13 -0.28
N LEU A 22 0.62 11.69 0.13
CA LEU A 22 -0.08 12.27 1.27
C LEU A 22 0.68 12.05 2.58
N MET A 23 1.16 10.82 2.80
CA MET A 23 1.95 10.49 4.00
C MET A 23 3.23 11.32 4.08
N GLY A 24 4.02 11.36 3.00
CA GLY A 24 5.28 12.11 2.97
C GLY A 24 5.10 13.60 3.19
N ARG A 25 4.07 14.20 2.58
CA ARG A 25 3.75 15.63 2.75
C ARG A 25 3.30 15.96 4.17
N PHE A 26 2.42 15.15 4.76
CA PHE A 26 1.84 15.44 6.08
C PHE A 26 2.74 15.05 7.25
N LEU A 27 3.72 14.18 7.03
CA LEU A 27 4.76 13.91 8.02
C LEU A 27 5.85 15.01 8.09
N GLY A 28 5.81 16.01 7.21
CA GLY A 28 6.55 17.27 7.39
C GLY A 28 8.07 17.12 7.53
N GLY A 29 8.67 16.18 6.78
CA GLY A 29 10.12 15.95 6.82
C GLY A 29 10.63 15.10 7.98
N ARG A 30 9.75 14.50 8.79
CA ARG A 30 10.14 13.57 9.86
C ARG A 30 10.82 12.33 9.29
N THR A 31 11.84 11.83 9.97
CA THR A 31 12.46 10.52 9.68
C THR A 31 11.76 9.44 10.49
N GLY A 32 11.53 8.27 9.90
CA GLY A 32 11.03 7.13 10.66
C GLY A 32 10.42 6.01 9.85
N HIS A 33 9.78 5.09 10.57
CA HIS A 33 9.20 3.90 10.02
C HIS A 33 7.68 4.02 9.87
N LEU A 34 7.17 3.55 8.74
CA LEU A 34 5.75 3.42 8.44
C LEU A 34 5.36 1.95 8.56
N ALA A 35 4.38 1.67 9.42
CA ALA A 35 3.73 0.38 9.45
C ALA A 35 2.75 0.31 8.27
N MET A 36 2.82 -0.78 7.51
CA MET A 36 1.86 -1.07 6.45
C MET A 36 1.07 -2.30 6.82
N VAL A 37 -0.24 -2.17 6.81
CA VAL A 37 -1.18 -3.26 7.03
C VAL A 37 -1.82 -3.61 5.70
N VAL A 38 -1.74 -4.89 5.33
CA VAL A 38 -2.28 -5.41 4.07
C VAL A 38 -3.23 -6.57 4.40
N GLY A 39 -4.35 -6.66 3.68
CA GLY A 39 -5.23 -7.84 3.70
C GLY A 39 -4.56 -9.05 3.04
N SER A 40 -5.31 -9.96 2.42
CA SER A 40 -4.69 -11.09 1.71
C SER A 40 -3.83 -10.64 0.52
N ARG A 41 -2.57 -11.08 0.46
CA ARG A 41 -1.65 -10.86 -0.68
C ARG A 41 -2.12 -11.56 -1.96
N SER A 42 -3.02 -12.54 -1.84
CA SER A 42 -3.64 -13.19 -3.01
C SER A 42 -4.46 -12.21 -3.87
N TYR A 43 -4.83 -11.05 -3.32
CA TYR A 43 -5.47 -9.98 -4.05
C TYR A 43 -4.44 -9.06 -4.72
N ARG A 44 -4.27 -9.22 -6.04
CA ARG A 44 -3.34 -8.39 -6.87
C ARG A 44 -3.46 -6.88 -6.64
N GLY A 45 -4.64 -6.38 -6.30
CA GLY A 45 -4.82 -4.96 -6.03
C GLY A 45 -4.04 -4.45 -4.81
N HIS A 46 -3.81 -5.30 -3.80
CA HIS A 46 -2.99 -4.95 -2.64
C HIS A 46 -1.51 -4.84 -3.02
N GLU A 47 -0.98 -5.78 -3.80
CA GLU A 47 0.41 -5.74 -4.29
C GLU A 47 0.67 -4.52 -5.19
N GLU A 48 -0.31 -4.16 -6.04
CA GLU A 48 -0.23 -2.97 -6.89
C GLU A 48 -0.24 -1.68 -6.06
N ARG A 49 -1.03 -1.61 -4.99
CA ARG A 49 -0.97 -0.46 -4.06
C ARG A 49 0.36 -0.41 -3.32
N GLU A 50 0.83 -1.52 -2.76
CA GLU A 50 2.07 -1.57 -1.99
C GLU A 50 3.27 -1.14 -2.83
N MET A 51 3.46 -1.69 -4.03
CA MET A 51 4.62 -1.29 -4.83
C MET A 51 4.48 0.16 -5.37
N GLY A 52 3.26 0.69 -5.55
CA GLY A 52 3.08 2.12 -5.88
C GLY A 52 3.47 3.03 -4.73
N PHE A 53 3.07 2.65 -3.52
CA PHE A 53 3.42 3.35 -2.29
C PHE A 53 4.93 3.35 -2.04
N ARG A 54 5.58 2.18 -2.16
CA ARG A 54 7.03 2.03 -1.96
C ARG A 54 7.85 2.83 -2.98
N SER A 55 7.44 2.85 -4.24
CA SER A 55 8.12 3.60 -5.31
C SER A 55 8.18 5.10 -4.99
N VAL A 56 7.03 5.73 -4.66
CA VAL A 56 7.00 7.16 -4.28
C VAL A 56 7.82 7.44 -3.03
N LEU A 57 7.75 6.59 -1.99
CA LEU A 57 8.57 6.81 -0.80
C LEU A 57 10.06 6.78 -1.11
N SER A 58 10.53 5.85 -1.92
CA SER A 58 11.94 5.78 -2.30
C SER A 58 12.38 6.95 -3.21
N GLU A 59 11.48 7.45 -4.04
CA GLU A 59 11.74 8.55 -5.00
C GLU A 59 11.74 9.92 -4.30
N GLU A 60 10.77 10.17 -3.41
CA GLU A 60 10.45 11.52 -2.92
C GLU A 60 10.64 11.70 -1.40
N PHE A 61 10.62 10.62 -0.62
CA PHE A 61 10.67 10.67 0.85
C PHE A 61 11.66 9.64 1.44
N PRO A 62 12.95 9.68 1.08
CA PRO A 62 13.94 8.66 1.45
C PRO A 62 14.21 8.58 2.97
N ASN A 63 13.79 9.59 3.73
CA ASN A 63 13.80 9.62 5.19
C ASN A 63 12.70 8.77 5.84
N LEU A 64 11.73 8.28 5.06
CA LEU A 64 10.68 7.38 5.52
C LEU A 64 10.93 5.97 4.98
N THR A 65 10.74 4.97 5.84
CA THR A 65 10.93 3.56 5.45
C THR A 65 9.72 2.73 5.85
N VAL A 66 9.24 1.83 4.99
CA VAL A 66 8.18 0.90 5.37
C VAL A 66 8.79 -0.28 6.13
N SER A 67 8.52 -0.36 7.43
CA SER A 67 8.85 -1.53 8.27
C SER A 67 7.83 -2.62 7.97
N SER A 68 8.28 -3.70 7.30
CA SER A 68 7.56 -4.95 6.96
C SER A 68 6.02 -4.90 6.91
N ALA A 69 5.44 -5.07 5.71
CA ALA A 69 3.99 -5.15 5.57
C ALA A 69 3.43 -6.35 6.35
N VAL A 70 2.56 -6.07 7.33
CA VAL A 70 1.85 -7.08 8.13
C VAL A 70 0.62 -7.53 7.34
N GLU A 71 0.56 -8.82 7.04
CA GLU A 71 -0.58 -9.45 6.37
C GLU A 71 -1.60 -9.92 7.41
N ILE A 72 -2.85 -9.50 7.28
CA ILE A 72 -3.95 -9.81 8.22
C ILE A 72 -4.86 -10.93 7.68
N ASN A 73 -4.58 -11.46 6.48
CA ASN A 73 -5.36 -12.54 5.82
C ASN A 73 -6.87 -12.27 5.73
N ASP A 74 -7.29 -11.01 5.84
CA ASP A 74 -8.70 -10.59 5.92
C ASP A 74 -9.48 -11.24 7.09
N GLU A 75 -8.78 -11.66 8.15
CA GLU A 75 -9.38 -12.14 9.40
C GLU A 75 -9.64 -10.94 10.33
N PRO A 76 -10.92 -10.64 10.67
CA PRO A 76 -11.26 -9.46 11.47
C PRO A 76 -10.55 -9.37 12.82
N ASP A 77 -10.24 -10.51 13.43
CA ASP A 77 -9.65 -10.60 14.77
C ASP A 77 -8.14 -10.31 14.81
N ALA A 78 -7.45 -10.36 13.66
CA ALA A 78 -6.01 -10.12 13.58
C ALA A 78 -5.63 -8.62 13.52
N SER A 79 -6.61 -7.71 13.41
CA SER A 79 -6.37 -6.26 13.29
C SER A 79 -6.04 -5.53 14.60
N TYR A 80 -6.21 -6.18 15.76
CA TYR A 80 -6.10 -5.55 17.08
C TYR A 80 -4.93 -6.06 17.94
N ARG A 81 -4.03 -6.88 17.37
CA ARG A 81 -2.87 -7.44 18.08
C ARG A 81 -1.57 -6.74 17.75
#